data_AF-A0A101MFK0-F1
#
_entry.id   AF-A0A101MFK0-F1
#
_cell.length_a   1.000
_cell.length_b   1.000
_cell.length_c   1.000
_cell.angle_alpha   90.00
_cell.angle_beta   90.00
_cell.angle_gamma   90.00
#
_symmetry.space_group_name_H-M   'P 1'
#
loop_
_entity.id
_entity.type
_entity.pdbx_description
1 polymer ?
#
loop_
_entity_poly.entity_id
_entity_poly.type
_entity_poly.pdbx_seq_one_letter_code
_entity_poly.pdbx_strand_id
1 'polypeptide(L)'
;MIAAIWPSYNNLPNSIPTSSGVTTKQFVSFLLFWLLSLPALWFPIYKVRHLFTVKAYFSPACAIAFFGWAIARAHGLGPIIDQSNQAHGSALAWAFVKSIMSCIANFAALVINNPDFTRYARDPKDALWPQLITIPVGFAVTSFIGIIVSSSSSVIFGQTVWNPLTLLGMFLQDASSAERFGIFVIAAGFALAQLGTNIAANSVSAGTNLTALLPRFCTIRRGGYLCAAIGLAMCPWTLVESSSKFTLYLSAYSGFLSAIAGVMASDYYLGFFWHGYAAYICGILINIVGFAGAIGVDVPMGAKYIYNINYFSGFIVSGAVYWILAWAVPIPGASHTWNEVPYEPHHMSEAEEKKVEDV
;
A
#
# COMPACT_ATOMS: atom_id res chain seq x y z
N MET A 1 19.78 -3.55 -9.45
CA MET A 1 20.42 -4.83 -9.04
C MET A 1 21.14 -5.51 -10.19
N ILE A 2 20.43 -6.05 -11.20
CA ILE A 2 21.07 -6.83 -12.30
C ILE A 2 22.15 -6.01 -13.02
N ALA A 3 21.85 -4.77 -13.42
CA ALA A 3 22.82 -3.88 -14.06
C ALA A 3 24.04 -3.52 -13.16
N ALA A 4 23.86 -3.58 -11.83
CA ALA A 4 24.94 -3.32 -10.88
C ALA A 4 25.93 -4.50 -10.81
N ILE A 5 25.47 -5.73 -11.03
CA ILE A 5 26.33 -6.90 -11.19
C ILE A 5 26.89 -6.94 -12.61
N TRP A 6 26.00 -6.97 -13.61
CA TRP A 6 26.33 -7.10 -15.03
C TRP A 6 25.97 -5.82 -15.78
N PRO A 7 26.95 -4.94 -16.09
CA PRO A 7 26.65 -3.65 -16.73
C PRO A 7 26.16 -3.83 -18.17
N SER A 8 26.52 -4.94 -18.82
CA SER A 8 26.01 -5.34 -20.15
C SER A 8 24.49 -5.45 -20.21
N TYR A 9 23.81 -5.67 -19.07
CA TYR A 9 22.35 -5.68 -19.00
C TYR A 9 21.72 -4.33 -19.43
N ASN A 10 22.47 -3.23 -19.34
CA ASN A 10 21.99 -1.94 -19.85
C ASN A 10 21.91 -1.88 -21.38
N ASN A 11 22.64 -2.75 -22.09
CA ASN A 11 22.69 -2.81 -23.55
C ASN A 11 21.67 -3.78 -24.14
N LEU A 12 20.73 -4.30 -23.34
CA LEU A 12 19.71 -5.22 -23.81
C LEU A 12 18.81 -4.52 -24.85
N PRO A 13 18.71 -5.03 -26.10
CA PRO A 13 17.91 -4.40 -27.13
C PRO A 13 16.42 -4.47 -26.77
N ASN A 14 15.70 -3.36 -26.98
CA ASN A 14 14.28 -3.32 -26.71
C ASN A 14 13.49 -3.97 -27.86
N SER A 15 12.85 -5.11 -27.56
CA SER A 15 11.98 -5.86 -28.49
C SER A 15 10.48 -5.60 -28.25
N ILE A 16 10.13 -4.90 -27.18
CA ILE A 16 8.73 -4.58 -26.82
C ILE A 16 8.35 -3.23 -27.46
N PRO A 17 7.16 -3.11 -28.08
CA PRO A 17 6.67 -1.83 -28.61
C PRO A 17 6.64 -0.72 -27.55
N THR A 18 6.98 0.51 -27.95
CA THR A 18 6.94 1.68 -27.06
C THR A 18 5.53 1.96 -26.52
N SER A 19 4.49 1.58 -27.26
CA SER A 19 3.08 1.68 -26.84
C SER A 19 2.72 0.82 -25.63
N SER A 20 3.55 -0.17 -25.27
CA SER A 20 3.30 -1.05 -24.12
C SER A 20 3.66 -0.42 -22.76
N GLY A 21 4.25 0.78 -22.75
CA GLY A 21 4.61 1.50 -21.52
C GLY A 21 5.73 0.83 -20.70
N VAL A 22 6.44 -0.14 -21.28
CA VAL A 22 7.52 -0.88 -20.62
C VAL A 22 8.60 -1.28 -21.62
N THR A 23 9.86 -1.17 -21.21
CA THR A 23 10.99 -1.69 -21.99
C THR A 23 11.24 -3.17 -21.69
N THR A 24 11.86 -3.88 -22.63
CA THR A 24 12.26 -5.29 -22.45
C THR A 24 13.06 -5.50 -21.18
N LYS A 25 14.01 -4.60 -20.90
CA LYS A 25 14.82 -4.60 -19.68
C LYS A 25 13.98 -4.47 -18.41
N GLN A 26 13.00 -3.57 -18.39
CA GLN A 26 12.11 -3.39 -17.24
C GLN A 26 11.19 -4.60 -17.05
N PHE A 27 10.62 -5.12 -18.14
CA PHE A 27 9.72 -6.28 -18.10
C PHE A 27 10.43 -7.53 -17.59
N VAL A 28 11.63 -7.85 -18.11
CA VAL A 28 12.43 -8.99 -17.63
C VAL A 28 12.80 -8.82 -16.16
N SER A 29 13.24 -7.62 -15.75
CA SER A 29 13.56 -7.36 -14.34
C SER A 29 12.35 -7.54 -13.42
N PHE A 30 11.18 -7.08 -13.86
CA PHE A 30 9.92 -7.24 -13.16
C PHE A 30 9.51 -8.71 -13.07
N LEU A 31 9.58 -9.45 -14.18
CA LEU A 31 9.21 -10.86 -14.24
C LEU A 31 10.12 -11.71 -13.33
N LEU A 32 11.43 -11.42 -13.31
CA LEU A 32 12.36 -12.07 -12.40
C LEU A 32 12.02 -11.78 -10.94
N PHE A 33 11.75 -10.52 -10.58
CA PHE A 33 11.32 -10.20 -9.22
C PHE A 33 10.00 -10.88 -8.86
N TRP A 34 9.03 -10.89 -9.78
CA TRP A 34 7.74 -11.56 -9.59
C TRP A 34 7.93 -13.06 -9.36
N LEU A 35 8.70 -13.75 -10.20
CA LEU A 35 9.01 -15.18 -10.03
C LEU A 35 9.73 -15.45 -8.70
N LEU A 36 10.73 -14.64 -8.35
CA LEU A 36 11.48 -14.78 -7.09
C LEU A 36 10.63 -14.47 -5.86
N SER A 37 9.54 -13.73 -6.00
CA SER A 37 8.60 -13.46 -4.91
C SER A 37 7.67 -14.66 -4.63
N LEU A 38 7.37 -15.49 -5.63
CA LEU A 38 6.41 -16.60 -5.53
C LEU A 38 6.72 -17.62 -4.42
N PRO A 39 7.97 -18.05 -4.18
CA PRO A 39 8.29 -18.96 -3.08
C PRO A 39 7.94 -18.38 -1.71
N ALA A 40 8.05 -17.05 -1.54
CA ALA A 40 7.77 -16.40 -0.26
C ALA A 40 6.28 -16.43 0.08
N LEU A 41 5.38 -16.56 -0.92
CA LEU A 41 3.94 -16.71 -0.71
C LEU A 41 3.54 -18.11 -0.19
N TRP A 42 4.42 -19.10 -0.32
CA TRP A 42 4.12 -20.47 0.11
C TRP A 42 4.08 -20.60 1.63
N PHE A 43 4.91 -19.83 2.33
CA PHE A 43 5.10 -19.98 3.77
C PHE A 43 3.91 -19.44 4.57
N PRO A 44 3.46 -20.15 5.63
CA PRO A 44 2.46 -19.63 6.55
C PRO A 44 2.88 -18.32 7.21
N ILE A 45 1.93 -17.42 7.44
CA ILE A 45 2.13 -16.06 7.97
C ILE A 45 3.02 -16.05 9.23
N TYR A 46 2.79 -16.98 10.16
CA TYR A 46 3.56 -17.07 11.40
C TYR A 46 5.05 -17.39 11.19
N LYS A 47 5.43 -18.07 10.09
CA LYS A 47 6.84 -18.29 9.72
C LYS A 47 7.42 -17.10 8.95
N VAL A 48 6.59 -16.40 8.17
CA VAL A 48 7.00 -15.18 7.43
C VAL A 48 7.42 -14.06 8.39
N ARG A 49 7.04 -14.11 9.67
CA ARG A 49 7.54 -13.19 10.72
C ARG A 49 9.06 -12.97 10.67
N HIS A 50 9.84 -14.03 10.39
CA HIS A 50 11.30 -13.94 10.34
C HIS A 50 11.79 -13.12 9.13
N LEU A 51 11.10 -13.23 7.99
CA LEU A 51 11.35 -12.37 6.82
C LEU A 51 11.05 -10.90 7.17
N PHE A 52 9.97 -10.64 7.92
CA PHE A 52 9.66 -9.30 8.41
C PHE A 52 10.71 -8.77 9.39
N THR A 53 11.24 -9.59 10.29
CA THR A 53 12.31 -9.21 11.20
C THR A 53 13.58 -8.83 10.43
N VAL A 54 14.04 -9.65 9.49
CA VAL A 54 15.21 -9.34 8.66
C VAL A 54 14.99 -8.05 7.87
N LYS A 55 13.81 -7.91 7.24
CA LYS A 55 13.42 -6.69 6.53
C LYS A 55 13.50 -5.45 7.43
N ALA A 56 13.02 -5.54 8.67
CA ALA A 56 12.94 -4.43 9.61
C ALA A 56 14.31 -3.87 10.01
N TYR A 57 15.37 -4.67 9.96
CA TYR A 57 16.75 -4.18 10.17
C TYR A 57 17.41 -3.75 8.86
N PHE A 58 17.33 -4.59 7.83
CA PHE A 58 18.10 -4.40 6.61
C PHE A 58 17.58 -3.23 5.74
N SER A 59 16.26 -3.09 5.61
CA SER A 59 15.69 -2.08 4.70
C SER A 59 15.88 -0.65 5.22
N PRO A 60 15.66 -0.35 6.51
CA PRO A 60 15.97 0.97 7.05
C PRO A 60 17.45 1.30 6.97
N ALA A 61 18.34 0.34 7.24
CA ALA A 61 19.79 0.55 7.08
C ALA A 61 20.15 0.93 5.63
N CYS A 62 19.56 0.27 4.64
CA CYS A 62 19.74 0.62 3.22
C CYS A 62 19.18 2.02 2.89
N ALA A 63 18.03 2.39 3.44
CA ALA A 63 17.44 3.72 3.24
C ALA A 63 18.32 4.83 3.84
N ILE A 64 18.86 4.60 5.04
CA ILE A 64 19.79 5.54 5.70
C ILE A 64 21.11 5.63 4.93
N ALA A 65 21.65 4.51 4.45
CA ALA A 65 22.85 4.51 3.61
C ALA A 65 22.63 5.29 2.31
N PHE A 66 21.48 5.10 1.67
CA PHE A 66 21.11 5.84 0.47
C PHE A 66 20.95 7.34 0.72
N PHE A 67 20.31 7.70 1.83
CA PHE A 67 20.17 9.09 2.30
C PHE A 67 21.53 9.75 2.51
N GLY A 68 22.42 9.12 3.28
CA GLY A 68 23.76 9.63 3.53
C GLY A 68 24.57 9.79 2.25
N TRP A 69 24.47 8.83 1.33
CA TRP A 69 25.17 8.90 0.04
C TRP A 69 24.64 10.03 -0.86
N ALA A 70 23.32 10.22 -0.93
CA ALA A 70 22.72 11.30 -1.72
C ALA A 70 23.14 12.68 -1.19
N ILE A 71 23.15 12.88 0.13
CA ILE A 71 23.58 14.14 0.75
C ILE A 71 25.07 14.40 0.51
N ALA A 72 25.90 13.36 0.66
CA ALA A 72 27.34 13.48 0.43
C ALA A 72 27.65 13.90 -1.01
N ARG A 73 26.93 13.35 -2.01
CA ARG A 73 27.09 13.75 -3.41
C ARG A 73 26.52 15.13 -3.74
N ALA A 74 25.45 15.54 -3.08
CA ALA A 74 24.87 16.86 -3.26
C ALA A 74 25.60 17.95 -2.46
N HIS A 75 26.61 17.60 -1.66
CA HIS A 75 27.30 18.49 -0.72
C HIS A 75 26.33 19.25 0.21
N GLY A 76 25.20 18.63 0.58
CA GLY A 76 24.15 19.26 1.37
C GLY A 76 22.78 18.59 1.21
N LEU A 77 21.78 19.17 1.86
CA LEU A 77 20.40 18.65 1.90
C LEU A 77 19.56 19.06 0.66
N GLY A 78 20.19 19.75 -0.29
CA GLY A 78 19.56 20.28 -1.49
C GLY A 78 18.65 21.49 -1.24
N PRO A 79 18.03 22.02 -2.31
CA PRO A 79 17.33 23.31 -2.26
C PRO A 79 16.03 23.29 -1.43
N ILE A 80 15.48 22.12 -1.14
CA ILE A 80 14.16 22.01 -0.49
C ILE A 80 14.06 22.68 0.88
N ILE A 81 15.20 22.87 1.57
CA ILE A 81 15.23 23.49 2.90
C ILE A 81 15.07 25.01 2.81
N ASP A 82 15.63 25.62 1.78
CA ASP A 82 15.62 27.07 1.58
C ASP A 82 14.53 27.50 0.58
N GLN A 83 13.84 26.54 -0.05
CA GLN A 83 12.82 26.80 -1.04
C GLN A 83 11.54 27.34 -0.40
N SER A 84 11.14 28.55 -0.80
CA SER A 84 9.89 29.17 -0.36
C SER A 84 8.66 28.45 -0.92
N ASN A 85 7.55 28.57 -0.20
CA ASN A 85 6.26 28.05 -0.66
C ASN A 85 5.77 28.81 -1.90
N GLN A 86 5.28 28.07 -2.91
CA GLN A 86 4.72 28.66 -4.12
C GLN A 86 3.20 28.85 -4.08
N ALA A 87 2.51 28.17 -3.16
CA ALA A 87 1.07 28.27 -2.98
C ALA A 87 0.73 29.09 -1.74
N HIS A 88 -0.27 29.96 -1.85
CA HIS A 88 -0.76 30.80 -0.76
C HIS A 88 -2.29 30.75 -0.64
N GLY A 89 -2.82 31.20 0.51
CA GLY A 89 -4.26 31.33 0.74
C GLY A 89 -5.03 30.01 0.62
N SER A 90 -6.18 30.05 -0.06
CA SER A 90 -7.04 28.88 -0.24
C SER A 90 -6.38 27.76 -1.05
N ALA A 91 -5.51 28.09 -2.00
CA ALA A 91 -4.78 27.10 -2.80
C ALA A 91 -3.84 26.27 -1.92
N LEU A 92 -3.17 26.90 -0.95
CA LEU A 92 -2.33 26.19 0.02
C LEU A 92 -3.16 25.30 0.95
N ALA A 93 -4.30 25.80 1.45
CA ALA A 93 -5.19 25.02 2.31
C ALA A 93 -5.71 23.77 1.59
N TRP A 94 -6.14 23.90 0.33
CA TRP A 94 -6.57 22.75 -0.49
C TRP A 94 -5.42 21.81 -0.85
N ALA A 95 -4.21 22.31 -1.06
CA ALA A 95 -3.03 21.47 -1.24
C ALA A 95 -2.76 20.62 0.01
N PHE A 96 -2.86 21.22 1.20
CA PHE A 96 -2.70 20.53 2.48
C PHE A 96 -3.73 19.42 2.67
N VAL A 97 -5.01 19.70 2.42
CA VAL A 97 -6.10 18.70 2.50
C VAL A 97 -5.85 17.54 1.54
N LYS A 98 -5.50 17.82 0.28
CA LYS A 98 -5.19 16.79 -0.72
C LYS A 98 -3.99 15.94 -0.33
N SER A 99 -2.96 16.54 0.28
CA SER A 99 -1.79 15.80 0.80
C SER A 99 -2.18 14.85 1.94
N ILE A 100 -3.03 15.29 2.88
CA ILE A 100 -3.56 14.40 3.93
C ILE A 100 -4.34 13.25 3.31
N MET A 101 -5.22 13.52 2.35
CA MET A 101 -5.99 12.46 1.68
C MET A 101 -5.07 11.46 0.96
N SER A 102 -4.01 11.94 0.31
CA SER A 102 -3.02 11.07 -0.33
C SER A 102 -2.31 10.17 0.68
N CYS A 103 -2.02 10.67 1.89
CA CYS A 103 -1.43 9.85 2.95
C CYS A 103 -2.41 8.79 3.46
N ILE A 104 -3.68 9.13 3.67
CA ILE A 104 -4.71 8.18 4.10
C ILE A 104 -4.94 7.10 3.02
N ALA A 105 -5.01 7.51 1.75
CA ALA A 105 -5.15 6.61 0.61
C ALA A 105 -4.07 5.51 0.59
N ASN A 106 -2.82 5.86 0.93
CA ASN A 106 -1.70 4.92 0.98
C ASN A 106 -1.88 3.83 2.06
N PHE A 107 -2.64 4.11 3.12
CA PHE A 107 -2.88 3.17 4.23
C PHE A 107 -4.29 2.57 4.24
N ALA A 108 -5.20 3.04 3.40
CA ALA A 108 -6.58 2.57 3.35
C ALA A 108 -6.69 1.03 3.29
N ALA A 109 -5.88 0.39 2.44
CA ALA A 109 -5.86 -1.06 2.32
C ALA A 109 -5.40 -1.75 3.61
N LEU A 110 -4.38 -1.20 4.27
CA LEU A 110 -3.88 -1.73 5.53
C LEU A 110 -4.90 -1.58 6.65
N VAL A 111 -5.63 -0.46 6.70
CA VAL A 111 -6.67 -0.22 7.71
C VAL A 111 -7.77 -1.27 7.63
N ILE A 112 -8.25 -1.56 6.42
CA ILE A 112 -9.33 -2.53 6.18
C ILE A 112 -8.86 -3.96 6.47
N ASN A 113 -7.64 -4.29 6.08
CA ASN A 113 -7.09 -5.64 6.20
C ASN A 113 -6.33 -5.87 7.50
N ASN A 114 -6.29 -4.88 8.42
CA ASN A 114 -5.60 -5.00 9.70
C ASN A 114 -6.03 -6.23 10.52
N PRO A 115 -7.33 -6.63 10.53
CA PRO A 115 -7.78 -7.84 11.21
C PRO A 115 -7.08 -9.14 10.77
N ASP A 116 -6.56 -9.20 9.54
CA ASP A 116 -5.79 -10.35 9.06
C ASP A 116 -4.56 -10.63 9.91
N PHE A 117 -3.99 -9.58 10.52
CA PHE A 117 -2.79 -9.63 11.36
C PHE A 117 -3.13 -9.60 12.84
N THR A 118 -4.05 -8.73 13.24
CA THR A 118 -4.36 -8.53 14.67
C THR A 118 -5.08 -9.71 15.29
N ARG A 119 -5.75 -10.58 14.50
CA ARG A 119 -6.30 -11.85 15.00
C ARG A 119 -5.28 -12.82 15.59
N TYR A 120 -3.99 -12.63 15.29
CA TYR A 120 -2.89 -13.42 15.85
C TYR A 120 -2.26 -12.76 17.09
N ALA A 121 -2.72 -11.56 17.48
CA ALA A 121 -2.30 -10.91 18.70
C ALA A 121 -2.88 -11.63 19.92
N ARG A 122 -2.16 -11.58 21.05
CA ARG A 122 -2.64 -12.16 22.31
C ARG A 122 -3.62 -11.20 22.98
N ASP A 123 -3.23 -9.94 23.10
CA ASP A 123 -4.09 -8.91 23.70
C ASP A 123 -4.44 -7.80 22.71
N PRO A 124 -5.62 -7.14 22.81
CA PRO A 124 -5.96 -5.99 21.97
C PRO A 124 -4.93 -4.86 22.01
N LYS A 125 -4.23 -4.73 23.15
CA LYS A 125 -3.15 -3.74 23.35
C LYS A 125 -1.94 -4.02 22.47
N ASP A 126 -1.68 -5.28 22.13
CA ASP A 126 -0.57 -5.70 21.27
C ASP A 126 -0.82 -5.32 19.80
N ALA A 127 -2.08 -5.14 19.41
CA ALA A 127 -2.45 -4.61 18.11
C ALA A 127 -2.36 -3.07 18.07
N LEU A 128 -2.85 -2.40 19.11
CA LEU A 128 -3.01 -0.93 19.12
C LEU A 128 -1.68 -0.18 19.21
N TRP A 129 -0.87 -0.45 20.24
CA TRP A 129 0.29 0.38 20.57
C TRP A 129 1.41 0.33 19.53
N PRO A 130 1.80 -0.86 19.02
CA PRO A 130 2.83 -0.92 17.99
C PRO A 130 2.41 -0.15 16.74
N GLN A 131 1.16 -0.25 16.30
CA GLN A 131 0.68 0.42 15.09
C GLN A 131 0.60 1.94 15.27
N LEU A 132 0.08 2.41 16.40
CA LEU A 132 -0.05 3.82 16.71
C LEU A 132 1.30 4.57 16.70
N ILE A 133 2.38 3.88 17.08
CA ILE A 133 3.73 4.47 17.13
C ILE A 133 4.48 4.22 15.82
N THR A 134 4.53 2.96 15.36
CA THR A 134 5.42 2.57 14.26
C THR A 134 4.94 3.09 12.90
N ILE A 135 3.62 3.20 12.67
CA ILE A 135 3.10 3.70 11.39
C ILE A 135 3.42 5.19 11.22
N PRO A 136 3.06 6.11 12.15
CA PRO A 136 3.37 7.52 11.99
C PRO A 136 4.88 7.80 11.97
N VAL A 137 5.65 7.20 12.88
CA VAL A 137 7.09 7.42 12.96
C VAL A 137 7.80 6.86 11.73
N GLY A 138 7.46 5.63 11.33
CA GLY A 138 8.03 4.99 10.15
C GLY A 138 7.72 5.78 8.87
N PHE A 139 6.48 6.25 8.72
CA PHE A 139 6.07 7.05 7.58
C PHE A 139 6.73 8.43 7.55
N ALA A 140 6.87 9.10 8.71
CA ALA A 140 7.55 10.38 8.81
C ALA A 140 9.03 10.26 8.42
N VAL A 141 9.75 9.27 8.95
CA VAL A 141 11.17 9.05 8.65
C VAL A 141 11.38 8.70 7.18
N THR A 142 10.58 7.79 6.63
CA THR A 142 10.71 7.37 5.22
C THR A 142 10.34 8.49 4.25
N SER A 143 9.30 9.28 4.55
CA SER A 143 8.93 10.46 3.76
C SER A 143 10.02 11.53 3.81
N PHE A 144 10.59 11.79 4.99
CA PHE A 144 11.72 12.72 5.15
C PHE A 144 12.91 12.29 4.29
N ILE A 145 13.32 11.02 4.36
CA ILE A 145 14.40 10.47 3.53
C ILE A 145 14.08 10.67 2.04
N GLY A 146 12.87 10.32 1.60
CA GLY A 146 12.46 10.45 0.20
C GLY A 146 12.50 11.89 -0.31
N ILE A 147 12.00 12.85 0.48
CA ILE A 147 11.99 14.28 0.14
C ILE A 147 13.41 14.82 -0.02
N ILE A 148 14.29 14.54 0.96
CA ILE A 148 15.67 15.04 0.92
C ILE A 148 16.46 14.38 -0.22
N VAL A 149 16.33 13.07 -0.43
CA VAL A 149 17.01 12.39 -1.53
C VAL A 149 16.55 12.92 -2.89
N SER A 150 15.25 13.17 -3.05
CA SER A 150 14.70 13.81 -4.26
C SER A 150 15.24 15.23 -4.43
N SER A 151 15.34 16.01 -3.35
CA SER A 151 15.98 17.34 -3.35
C SER A 151 17.46 17.28 -3.74
N SER A 152 18.24 16.37 -3.15
CA SER A 152 19.65 16.17 -3.49
C SER A 152 19.85 15.82 -4.98
N SER A 153 18.91 15.09 -5.59
CA SER A 153 19.01 14.73 -7.01
C SER A 153 18.99 15.94 -7.95
N SER A 154 18.30 17.04 -7.59
CA SER A 154 18.31 18.26 -8.43
C SER A 154 19.65 18.96 -8.40
N VAL A 155 20.40 18.87 -7.30
CA VAL A 155 21.77 19.41 -7.21
C VAL A 155 22.74 18.54 -7.99
N ILE A 156 22.61 17.21 -7.89
CA ILE A 156 23.54 16.26 -8.52
C ILE A 156 23.34 16.20 -10.04
N PHE A 157 22.09 16.21 -10.52
CA PHE A 157 21.74 15.92 -11.91
C PHE A 157 20.96 17.04 -12.61
N GLY A 158 20.69 18.16 -11.95
CA GLY A 158 19.90 19.27 -12.51
C GLY A 158 18.40 18.98 -12.65
N GLN A 159 17.92 17.82 -12.19
CA GLN A 159 16.51 17.44 -12.24
C GLN A 159 16.05 16.74 -10.96
N THR A 160 14.83 17.02 -10.52
CA THR A 160 14.24 16.39 -9.32
C THR A 160 13.70 15.00 -9.66
N VAL A 161 14.31 13.97 -9.10
CA VAL A 161 13.95 12.56 -9.31
C VAL A 161 13.20 12.03 -8.10
N TRP A 162 11.89 11.87 -8.24
CA TRP A 162 11.02 11.35 -7.17
C TRP A 162 11.15 9.84 -6.94
N ASN A 163 11.55 9.09 -7.96
CA ASN A 163 11.64 7.63 -7.89
C ASN A 163 13.06 7.19 -7.46
N PRO A 164 13.23 6.58 -6.28
CA PRO A 164 14.55 6.23 -5.74
C PRO A 164 15.28 5.19 -6.60
N LEU A 165 14.55 4.29 -7.28
CA LEU A 165 15.15 3.31 -8.18
C LEU A 165 15.68 3.96 -9.46
N THR A 166 15.03 5.02 -9.93
CA THR A 166 15.52 5.81 -11.07
C THR A 166 16.79 6.55 -10.68
N LEU A 167 16.82 7.16 -9.49
CA LEU A 167 18.00 7.85 -8.98
C LEU A 167 19.20 6.90 -8.79
N LEU A 168 18.97 5.70 -8.25
CA LEU A 168 20.00 4.65 -8.19
C LEU A 168 20.49 4.21 -9.57
N GLY A 169 19.61 4.22 -10.57
CA GLY A 169 19.97 3.97 -11.97
C GLY A 169 20.85 5.07 -12.56
N MET A 170 20.63 6.32 -12.18
CA MET A 170 21.50 7.45 -12.56
C MET A 170 22.85 7.38 -11.84
N PHE A 171 22.85 7.03 -10.56
CA PHE A 171 24.06 6.77 -9.77
C PHE A 171 24.94 5.65 -10.33
N LEU A 172 24.35 4.75 -11.14
CA LEU A 172 25.05 3.64 -11.78
C LEU A 172 25.81 4.06 -13.04
N GLN A 173 25.46 5.19 -13.65
CA GLN A 173 26.18 5.72 -14.82
C GLN A 173 27.59 6.12 -14.35
N ASP A 174 28.61 5.55 -15.01
CA ASP A 174 30.04 5.74 -14.69
C ASP A 174 30.46 5.34 -13.26
N ALA A 175 29.69 4.45 -12.62
CA ALA A 175 29.97 3.99 -11.27
C ALA A 175 31.20 3.06 -11.19
N SER A 176 32.06 3.30 -10.20
CA SER A 176 33.16 2.40 -9.83
C SER A 176 32.63 1.06 -9.30
N SER A 177 33.49 0.03 -9.26
CA SER A 177 33.12 -1.29 -8.74
C SER A 177 32.57 -1.24 -7.29
N ALA A 178 33.09 -0.34 -6.46
CA ALA A 178 32.62 -0.13 -5.09
C ALA A 178 31.21 0.50 -5.05
N GLU A 179 30.96 1.52 -5.87
CA GLU A 179 29.65 2.16 -5.98
C GLU A 179 28.60 1.20 -6.54
N ARG A 180 28.99 0.35 -7.51
CA ARG A 180 28.12 -0.69 -8.06
C ARG A 180 27.70 -1.68 -6.97
N PHE A 181 28.63 -2.09 -6.10
CA PHE A 181 28.29 -2.91 -4.93
C PHE A 181 27.31 -2.19 -3.99
N GLY A 182 27.56 -0.92 -3.66
CA GLY A 182 26.64 -0.11 -2.83
C GLY A 182 25.23 -0.03 -3.43
N ILE A 183 25.13 0.24 -4.74
CA ILE A 183 23.85 0.28 -5.46
C ILE A 183 23.15 -1.08 -5.42
N PHE A 184 23.90 -2.18 -5.55
CA PHE A 184 23.32 -3.51 -5.43
C PHE A 184 22.72 -3.75 -4.04
N VAL A 185 23.46 -3.44 -2.97
CA VAL A 185 23.00 -3.63 -1.58
C VAL A 185 21.76 -2.78 -1.29
N ILE A 186 21.77 -1.49 -1.66
CA ILE A 186 20.62 -0.60 -1.43
C ILE A 186 19.40 -1.07 -2.23
N ALA A 187 19.59 -1.42 -3.51
CA ALA A 187 18.50 -1.90 -4.34
C ALA A 187 17.94 -3.26 -3.86
N ALA A 188 18.78 -4.12 -3.28
CA ALA A 188 18.34 -5.36 -2.64
C ALA A 188 17.51 -5.07 -1.37
N GLY A 189 17.89 -4.04 -0.59
CA GLY A 189 17.09 -3.55 0.53
C GLY A 189 15.69 -3.10 0.10
N PHE A 190 15.60 -2.31 -0.97
CA PHE A 190 14.29 -1.91 -1.53
C PHE A 190 13.50 -3.09 -2.11
N ALA A 191 14.16 -4.03 -2.77
CA ALA A 191 13.49 -5.24 -3.26
C ALA A 191 12.92 -6.09 -2.11
N LEU A 192 13.68 -6.27 -1.02
CA LEU A 192 13.22 -6.96 0.18
C LEU A 192 12.06 -6.22 0.86
N ALA A 193 12.16 -4.88 0.95
CA ALA A 193 11.09 -4.05 1.50
C ALA A 193 9.79 -4.25 0.71
N GLN A 194 9.87 -4.21 -0.63
CA GLN A 194 8.75 -4.41 -1.53
C GLN A 194 8.16 -5.83 -1.43
N LEU A 195 9.01 -6.85 -1.39
CA LEU A 195 8.59 -8.25 -1.22
C LEU A 195 7.77 -8.42 0.06
N GLY A 196 8.29 -7.96 1.19
CA GLY A 196 7.59 -8.06 2.47
C GLY A 196 6.27 -7.30 2.48
N THR A 197 6.24 -6.09 1.90
CA THR A 197 4.99 -5.31 1.80
C THR A 197 3.96 -6.01 0.91
N ASN A 198 4.36 -6.61 -0.21
CA ASN A 198 3.44 -7.34 -1.10
C ASN A 198 2.83 -8.59 -0.43
N ILE A 199 3.60 -9.28 0.42
CA ILE A 199 3.09 -10.43 1.16
C ILE A 199 2.09 -9.96 2.22
N ALA A 200 2.47 -8.98 3.05
CA ALA A 200 1.62 -8.48 4.12
C ALA A 200 0.34 -7.81 3.60
N ALA A 201 0.49 -6.75 2.79
CA ALA A 201 -0.64 -5.90 2.45
C ALA A 201 -1.58 -6.52 1.41
N ASN A 202 -1.07 -7.39 0.53
CA ASN A 202 -1.80 -7.84 -0.66
C ASN A 202 -2.07 -9.34 -0.63
N SER A 203 -1.03 -10.17 -0.59
CA SER A 203 -1.16 -11.62 -0.82
C SER A 203 -1.91 -12.32 0.32
N VAL A 204 -1.59 -11.97 1.56
CA VAL A 204 -2.24 -12.52 2.76
C VAL A 204 -3.71 -12.15 2.78
N SER A 205 -4.03 -10.87 2.58
CA SER A 205 -5.41 -10.42 2.63
C SER A 205 -6.27 -10.99 1.50
N ALA A 206 -5.75 -11.00 0.26
CA ALA A 206 -6.41 -11.67 -0.84
C ALA A 206 -6.62 -13.16 -0.55
N GLY A 207 -5.63 -13.82 0.07
CA GLY A 207 -5.73 -15.19 0.55
C GLY A 207 -6.85 -15.41 1.56
N THR A 208 -6.95 -14.58 2.59
CA THR A 208 -8.04 -14.66 3.59
C THR A 208 -9.40 -14.45 2.93
N ASN A 209 -9.55 -13.39 2.13
CA ASN A 209 -10.82 -13.03 1.49
C ASN A 209 -11.31 -14.12 0.53
N LEU A 210 -10.43 -14.68 -0.31
CA LEU A 210 -10.78 -15.76 -1.24
C LEU A 210 -11.11 -17.07 -0.51
N THR A 211 -10.46 -17.34 0.62
CA THR A 211 -10.77 -18.53 1.44
C THR A 211 -12.16 -18.39 2.07
N ALA A 212 -12.55 -17.19 2.50
CA ALA A 212 -13.90 -16.93 3.00
C ALA A 212 -14.96 -17.00 1.90
N LEU A 213 -14.66 -16.48 0.70
CA LEU A 213 -15.62 -16.44 -0.42
C LEU A 213 -15.80 -17.80 -1.09
N LEU A 214 -14.72 -18.56 -1.28
CA LEU A 214 -14.68 -19.82 -2.01
C LEU A 214 -13.94 -20.90 -1.21
N PRO A 215 -14.43 -21.29 -0.01
CA PRO A 215 -13.70 -22.16 0.93
C PRO A 215 -13.38 -23.55 0.37
N ARG A 216 -14.17 -24.05 -0.58
CA ARG A 216 -13.94 -25.34 -1.23
C ARG A 216 -12.78 -25.32 -2.24
N PHE A 217 -12.45 -24.14 -2.79
CA PHE A 217 -11.50 -24.00 -3.91
C PHE A 217 -10.20 -23.32 -3.49
N CYS A 218 -10.30 -22.34 -2.59
CA CYS A 218 -9.19 -21.48 -2.19
C CYS A 218 -8.76 -21.76 -0.74
N THR A 219 -7.45 -21.96 -0.57
CA THR A 219 -6.78 -21.79 0.72
C THR A 219 -6.02 -20.46 0.70
N ILE A 220 -5.58 -19.96 1.87
CA ILE A 220 -4.82 -18.70 1.95
C ILE A 220 -3.61 -18.71 1.00
N ARG A 221 -2.91 -19.85 0.88
CA ARG A 221 -1.78 -20.02 -0.06
C ARG A 221 -2.24 -19.92 -1.52
N ARG A 222 -3.29 -20.66 -1.89
CA ARG A 222 -3.83 -20.63 -3.27
C ARG A 222 -4.35 -19.24 -3.65
N GLY A 223 -5.03 -18.56 -2.72
CA GLY A 223 -5.51 -17.20 -2.92
C GLY A 223 -4.38 -16.19 -3.09
N GLY A 224 -3.27 -16.35 -2.36
CA GLY A 224 -2.05 -15.56 -2.57
C GLY A 224 -1.47 -15.72 -3.98
N TYR A 225 -1.38 -16.95 -4.49
CA TYR A 225 -0.92 -17.19 -5.86
C TYR A 225 -1.88 -16.65 -6.91
N LEU A 226 -3.19 -16.75 -6.68
CA LEU A 226 -4.19 -16.15 -7.57
C LEU A 226 -4.05 -14.61 -7.60
N CYS A 227 -3.83 -13.99 -6.44
CA CYS A 227 -3.54 -12.56 -6.34
C CYS A 227 -2.28 -12.17 -7.15
N ALA A 228 -1.20 -12.94 -7.03
CA ALA A 228 0.02 -12.71 -7.80
C ALA A 228 -0.19 -12.85 -9.31
N ALA A 229 -1.01 -13.80 -9.75
CA ALA A 229 -1.35 -14.02 -11.16
C ALA A 229 -2.22 -12.88 -11.73
N ILE A 230 -3.26 -12.46 -10.99
CA ILE A 230 -4.10 -11.32 -11.36
C ILE A 230 -3.26 -10.05 -11.42
N GLY A 231 -2.39 -9.82 -10.43
CA GLY A 231 -1.50 -8.65 -10.40
C GLY A 231 -0.57 -8.57 -11.62
N LEU A 232 -0.11 -9.71 -12.15
CA LEU A 232 0.64 -9.77 -13.41
C LEU A 232 -0.25 -9.45 -14.62
N ALA A 233 -1.45 -10.03 -14.68
CA ALA A 233 -2.40 -9.87 -15.77
C ALA A 233 -2.93 -8.43 -15.90
N MET A 234 -2.93 -7.65 -14.81
CA MET A 234 -3.31 -6.24 -14.81
C MET A 234 -2.28 -5.32 -15.50
N CYS A 235 -1.11 -5.83 -15.91
CA CYS A 235 -0.06 -5.04 -16.56
C CYS A 235 0.35 -3.79 -15.74
N PRO A 236 0.87 -3.97 -14.51
CA PRO A 236 1.01 -2.88 -13.53
C PRO A 236 1.99 -1.78 -13.95
N TRP A 237 2.87 -2.03 -14.93
CA TRP A 237 3.77 -1.03 -15.49
C TRP A 237 3.04 0.16 -16.14
N THR A 238 1.81 -0.05 -16.62
CA THR A 238 0.98 1.04 -17.18
C THR A 238 0.54 2.07 -16.13
N LEU A 239 0.45 1.66 -14.84
CA LEU A 239 0.05 2.52 -13.74
C LEU A 239 1.17 3.45 -13.27
N VAL A 240 2.42 3.02 -13.40
CA VAL A 240 3.62 3.76 -12.95
C VAL A 240 4.27 4.59 -14.06
N GLU A 241 3.67 4.61 -15.25
CA GLU A 241 4.17 5.38 -16.41
C GLU A 241 4.19 6.89 -16.14
N SER A 242 3.26 7.41 -15.34
CA SER A 242 3.16 8.82 -15.01
C SER A 242 2.75 9.04 -13.55
N SER A 243 3.32 10.06 -12.91
CA SER A 243 2.94 10.49 -11.56
C SER A 243 1.45 10.85 -11.48
N SER A 244 0.89 11.48 -12.51
CA SER A 244 -0.53 11.82 -12.58
C SER A 244 -1.42 10.59 -12.63
N LYS A 245 -1.08 9.58 -13.45
CA LYS A 245 -1.80 8.30 -13.50
C LYS A 245 -1.75 7.58 -12.15
N PHE A 246 -0.59 7.60 -11.50
CA PHE A 246 -0.39 6.99 -10.19
C PHE A 246 -1.22 7.67 -9.09
N THR A 247 -1.17 9.00 -8.97
CA THR A 247 -1.97 9.75 -7.98
C THR A 247 -3.47 9.62 -8.23
N LEU A 248 -3.89 9.60 -9.51
CA LEU A 248 -5.29 9.38 -9.89
C LEU A 248 -5.77 7.99 -9.45
N TYR A 249 -4.96 6.95 -9.70
CA TYR A 249 -5.25 5.59 -9.23
C TYR A 249 -5.38 5.53 -7.71
N LEU A 250 -4.43 6.11 -6.95
CA LEU A 250 -4.49 6.13 -5.48
C LEU A 250 -5.75 6.83 -4.97
N SER A 251 -6.12 7.95 -5.61
CA SER A 251 -7.32 8.70 -5.23
C SER A 251 -8.60 7.91 -5.52
N ALA A 252 -8.69 7.26 -6.69
CA ALA A 252 -9.82 6.42 -7.06
C ALA A 252 -9.97 5.23 -6.10
N TYR A 253 -8.86 4.52 -5.88
CA TYR A 253 -8.78 3.37 -4.97
C TYR A 253 -9.24 3.72 -3.55
N SER A 254 -8.77 4.84 -3.01
CA SER A 254 -9.17 5.37 -1.70
C SER A 254 -10.68 5.60 -1.58
N GLY A 255 -11.31 6.14 -2.63
CA GLY A 255 -12.76 6.41 -2.63
C GLY A 255 -13.62 5.14 -2.57
N PHE A 256 -13.17 4.04 -3.19
CA PHE A 256 -13.87 2.76 -3.09
C PHE A 256 -13.64 2.07 -1.74
N LEU A 257 -12.40 2.11 -1.24
CA LEU A 257 -12.04 1.47 0.04
C LEU A 257 -12.68 2.17 1.24
N SER A 258 -12.82 3.50 1.22
CA SER A 258 -13.42 4.23 2.33
C SER A 258 -14.88 3.85 2.59
N ALA A 259 -15.64 3.55 1.54
CA ALA A 259 -17.00 3.04 1.64
C ALA A 259 -17.06 1.65 2.29
N ILE A 260 -16.03 0.81 2.07
CA ILE A 260 -15.91 -0.50 2.74
C ILE A 260 -15.56 -0.29 4.21
N ALA A 261 -14.57 0.57 4.50
CA ALA A 261 -14.11 0.84 5.86
C ALA A 261 -15.22 1.39 6.75
N GLY A 262 -16.06 2.29 6.23
CA GLY A 262 -17.20 2.84 6.95
C GLY A 262 -18.26 1.78 7.27
N VAL A 263 -18.61 0.93 6.30
CA VAL A 263 -19.52 -0.20 6.55
C VAL A 263 -18.94 -1.17 7.56
N MET A 264 -17.66 -1.56 7.45
CA MET A 264 -17.03 -2.49 8.40
C MET A 264 -16.96 -1.94 9.81
N ALA A 265 -16.61 -0.66 9.98
CA ALA A 265 -16.59 -0.03 11.31
C ALA A 265 -18.00 0.04 11.90
N SER A 266 -18.99 0.49 11.12
CA SER A 266 -20.36 0.56 11.58
C SER A 266 -20.96 -0.82 11.88
N ASP A 267 -20.69 -1.82 11.04
CA ASP A 267 -21.10 -3.21 11.27
C ASP A 267 -20.46 -3.79 12.53
N TYR A 268 -19.15 -3.60 12.70
CA TYR A 268 -18.44 -4.04 13.90
C TYR A 268 -19.10 -3.47 15.14
N TYR A 269 -19.37 -2.16 15.20
CA TYR A 269 -19.95 -1.54 16.39
C TYR A 269 -21.49 -1.68 16.52
N LEU A 270 -22.22 -2.00 15.45
CA LEU A 270 -23.69 -1.86 15.39
C LEU A 270 -24.47 -3.09 14.87
N GLY A 271 -23.79 -4.17 14.40
CA GLY A 271 -24.39 -5.43 13.90
C GLY A 271 -24.71 -5.43 12.39
N PHE A 272 -25.05 -6.60 11.77
CA PHE A 272 -25.08 -6.90 10.30
C PHE A 272 -26.47 -7.11 9.63
N PHE A 273 -26.74 -6.55 8.43
CA PHE A 273 -27.72 -7.03 7.39
C PHE A 273 -27.56 -6.24 6.05
N TRP A 274 -28.48 -6.39 5.06
CA TRP A 274 -28.53 -5.71 3.74
C TRP A 274 -28.20 -4.21 3.75
N HIS A 275 -28.41 -3.56 4.90
CA HIS A 275 -27.94 -2.22 5.25
C HIS A 275 -26.49 -1.96 4.81
N GLY A 276 -25.61 -2.96 4.91
CA GLY A 276 -24.19 -2.85 4.52
C GLY A 276 -24.00 -2.62 3.02
N TYR A 277 -24.75 -3.32 2.18
CA TYR A 277 -24.69 -3.13 0.73
C TYR A 277 -25.23 -1.76 0.31
N ALA A 278 -26.35 -1.34 0.92
CA ALA A 278 -26.93 -0.02 0.66
C ALA A 278 -25.98 1.11 1.10
N ALA A 279 -25.42 1.00 2.31
CA ALA A 279 -24.42 1.93 2.84
C ALA A 279 -23.15 2.01 1.96
N TYR A 280 -22.65 0.86 1.50
CA TYR A 280 -21.51 0.78 0.59
C TYR A 280 -21.77 1.52 -0.73
N ILE A 281 -22.92 1.24 -1.37
CA ILE A 281 -23.31 1.91 -2.62
C ILE A 281 -23.42 3.42 -2.41
N CYS A 282 -24.06 3.88 -1.34
CA CYS A 282 -24.15 5.31 -1.02
C CYS A 282 -22.77 5.97 -0.82
N GLY A 283 -21.84 5.27 -0.14
CA GLY A 283 -20.47 5.73 0.05
C GLY A 283 -19.66 5.85 -1.25
N ILE A 284 -19.95 5.03 -2.26
CA ILE A 284 -19.37 5.17 -3.61
C ILE A 284 -20.02 6.34 -4.36
N LEU A 285 -21.36 6.40 -4.35
CA LEU A 285 -22.13 7.35 -5.15
C LEU A 285 -21.79 8.81 -4.83
N ILE A 286 -21.46 9.13 -3.57
CA ILE A 286 -21.05 10.50 -3.20
C ILE A 286 -19.74 10.94 -3.87
N ASN A 287 -18.86 10.00 -4.22
CA ASN A 287 -17.55 10.26 -4.79
C ASN A 287 -17.49 10.09 -6.31
N ILE A 288 -18.44 9.35 -6.92
CA ILE A 288 -18.36 8.94 -8.32
C ILE A 288 -18.39 10.11 -9.31
N VAL A 289 -19.18 11.16 -9.01
CA VAL A 289 -19.28 12.35 -9.86
C VAL A 289 -17.97 13.15 -9.80
N GLY A 290 -17.37 13.30 -8.63
CA GLY A 290 -16.08 13.97 -8.52
C GLY A 290 -14.92 13.16 -9.11
N PHE A 291 -15.01 11.82 -9.08
CA PHE A 291 -14.09 10.95 -9.80
C PHE A 291 -14.18 11.15 -11.33
N ALA A 292 -15.39 11.27 -11.89
CA ALA A 292 -15.57 11.63 -13.29
C ALA A 292 -14.88 12.97 -13.61
N GLY A 293 -14.94 13.93 -12.69
CA GLY A 293 -14.17 15.17 -12.74
C GLY A 293 -12.66 14.99 -12.82
N ALA A 294 -12.12 14.07 -12.01
CA ALA A 294 -10.69 13.80 -11.95
C ALA A 294 -10.14 13.12 -13.22
N ILE A 295 -10.98 12.39 -13.96
CA ILE A 295 -10.63 11.78 -15.25
C ILE A 295 -10.84 12.73 -16.45
N GLY A 296 -11.23 13.98 -16.21
CA GLY A 296 -11.34 15.03 -17.23
C GLY A 296 -12.75 15.30 -17.75
N VAL A 297 -13.79 14.71 -17.17
CA VAL A 297 -15.18 15.06 -17.48
C VAL A 297 -15.52 16.37 -16.78
N ASP A 298 -16.26 17.26 -17.44
CA ASP A 298 -16.73 18.47 -16.76
C ASP A 298 -17.84 18.13 -15.77
N VAL A 299 -17.65 18.53 -14.51
CA VAL A 299 -18.53 18.21 -13.39
C VAL A 299 -18.65 19.40 -12.45
N PRO A 300 -19.74 19.50 -11.67
CA PRO A 300 -19.94 20.62 -10.75
C PRO A 300 -18.78 20.80 -9.77
N MET A 301 -18.44 22.05 -9.47
CA MET A 301 -17.33 22.39 -8.56
C MET A 301 -17.48 21.72 -7.18
N GLY A 302 -18.71 21.62 -6.68
CA GLY A 302 -19.01 20.93 -5.41
C GLY A 302 -18.59 19.45 -5.42
N ALA A 303 -18.79 18.74 -6.54
CA ALA A 303 -18.37 17.35 -6.68
C ALA A 303 -16.85 17.21 -6.69
N LYS A 304 -16.13 18.17 -7.29
CA LYS A 304 -14.65 18.22 -7.25
C LYS A 304 -14.15 18.41 -5.82
N TYR A 305 -14.79 19.27 -5.02
CA TYR A 305 -14.41 19.47 -3.61
C TYR A 305 -14.71 18.27 -2.73
N ILE A 306 -15.87 17.62 -2.90
CA ILE A 306 -16.20 16.38 -2.17
C ILE A 306 -15.16 15.28 -2.48
N TYR A 307 -14.75 15.16 -3.74
CA TYR A 307 -13.73 14.19 -4.13
C TYR A 307 -12.32 14.51 -3.62
N ASN A 308 -11.99 15.78 -3.37
CA ASN A 308 -10.75 16.14 -2.69
C ASN A 308 -10.68 15.64 -1.24
N ILE A 309 -11.80 15.21 -0.65
CA ILE A 309 -11.90 14.58 0.68
C ILE A 309 -12.51 13.17 0.60
N ASN A 310 -12.28 12.47 -0.53
CA ASN A 310 -13.01 11.24 -0.89
C ASN A 310 -13.04 10.15 0.19
N TYR A 311 -11.98 10.05 0.99
CA TYR A 311 -11.90 9.03 2.03
C TYR A 311 -12.91 9.34 3.12
N PHE A 312 -12.91 10.57 3.64
CA PHE A 312 -13.84 10.97 4.70
C PHE A 312 -15.28 11.04 4.20
N SER A 313 -15.53 11.56 2.99
CA SER A 313 -16.88 11.60 2.44
C SER A 313 -17.46 10.19 2.26
N GLY A 314 -16.67 9.24 1.72
CA GLY A 314 -17.11 7.86 1.56
C GLY A 314 -17.33 7.15 2.89
N PHE A 315 -16.39 7.30 3.83
CA PHE A 315 -16.49 6.73 5.18
C PHE A 315 -17.71 7.26 5.94
N ILE A 316 -17.87 8.58 6.02
CA ILE A 316 -18.96 9.22 6.78
C ILE A 316 -20.31 8.89 6.15
N VAL A 317 -20.46 8.99 4.82
CA VAL A 317 -21.73 8.70 4.16
C VAL A 317 -22.12 7.24 4.31
N SER A 318 -21.18 6.31 4.08
CA SER A 318 -21.47 4.89 4.26
C SER A 318 -21.83 4.56 5.71
N GLY A 319 -21.05 5.04 6.70
CA GLY A 319 -21.35 4.79 8.12
C GLY A 319 -22.65 5.43 8.60
N ALA A 320 -22.95 6.66 8.17
CA ALA A 320 -24.20 7.34 8.52
C ALA A 320 -25.42 6.64 7.89
N VAL A 321 -25.35 6.26 6.61
CA VAL A 321 -26.42 5.50 5.95
C VAL A 321 -26.62 4.16 6.65
N TYR A 322 -25.54 3.47 6.99
CA TYR A 322 -25.61 2.22 7.73
C TYR A 322 -26.34 2.39 9.06
N TRP A 323 -25.92 3.38 9.85
CA TRP A 323 -26.50 3.65 11.16
C TRP A 323 -27.99 4.03 11.06
N ILE A 324 -28.37 4.90 10.12
CA ILE A 324 -29.77 5.28 9.89
C ILE A 324 -30.60 4.06 9.51
N LEU A 325 -30.09 3.21 8.62
CA LEU A 325 -30.79 2.02 8.16
C LEU A 325 -30.94 0.98 9.27
N ALA A 326 -29.88 0.72 10.05
CA ALA A 326 -29.92 -0.19 11.19
C ALA A 326 -30.83 0.33 12.33
N TRP A 327 -30.94 1.65 12.48
CA TRP A 327 -31.89 2.27 13.40
C TRP A 327 -33.34 2.17 12.91
N ALA A 328 -33.59 2.43 11.62
CA ALA A 328 -34.92 2.42 11.03
C ALA A 328 -35.48 1.00 10.84
N VAL A 329 -34.60 0.05 10.51
CA VAL A 329 -34.92 -1.37 10.32
C VAL A 329 -33.96 -2.18 11.19
N PRO A 330 -34.33 -2.43 12.47
CA PRO A 330 -33.47 -3.15 13.40
C PRO A 330 -33.11 -4.54 12.88
N ILE A 331 -31.84 -4.89 13.06
CA ILE A 331 -31.27 -6.17 12.65
C ILE A 331 -31.86 -7.30 13.50
N PRO A 332 -32.58 -8.28 12.90
CA PRO A 332 -33.07 -9.44 13.64
C PRO A 332 -31.91 -10.23 14.26
N GLY A 333 -31.95 -10.47 15.57
CA GLY A 333 -30.94 -11.25 16.27
C GLY A 333 -29.67 -10.49 16.66
N ALA A 334 -29.61 -9.16 16.46
CA ALA A 334 -28.59 -8.35 17.13
C ALA A 334 -28.82 -8.37 18.64
N SER A 335 -27.77 -8.69 19.40
CA SER A 335 -27.81 -8.60 20.85
C SER A 335 -27.96 -7.15 21.30
N HIS A 336 -28.81 -6.92 22.30
CA HIS A 336 -28.95 -5.61 22.93
C HIS A 336 -27.68 -5.18 23.69
N THR A 337 -26.79 -6.13 23.96
CA THR A 337 -25.50 -5.92 24.59
C THR A 337 -24.39 -6.35 23.65
N TRP A 338 -23.26 -5.65 23.70
CA TRP A 338 -22.04 -6.06 23.03
C TRP A 338 -21.65 -7.48 23.48
N ASN A 339 -21.69 -8.45 22.55
CA ASN A 339 -21.38 -9.86 22.82
C ASN A 339 -20.03 -10.23 22.23
N GLU A 340 -18.96 -9.53 22.62
CA GLU A 340 -17.63 -10.10 22.43
C GLU A 340 -17.55 -11.37 23.27
N VAL A 341 -17.22 -12.50 22.65
CA VAL A 341 -16.89 -13.71 23.40
C VAL A 341 -15.74 -13.32 24.34
N PRO A 342 -15.85 -13.52 25.67
CA PRO A 342 -14.76 -13.20 26.58
C PRO A 342 -13.48 -13.87 26.07
N TYR A 343 -12.41 -13.09 25.93
CA TYR A 343 -11.11 -13.62 25.55
C TYR A 343 -10.67 -14.63 26.62
N GLU A 344 -10.85 -15.93 26.35
CA GLU A 344 -10.31 -16.99 27.18
C GLU A 344 -8.85 -17.25 26.77
N PRO A 345 -7.87 -17.02 27.65
CA PRO A 345 -6.45 -17.17 27.32
C PRO A 345 -5.99 -18.63 27.12
N HIS A 346 -6.92 -19.57 26.99
CA HIS A 346 -6.63 -20.99 26.92
C HIS A 346 -6.87 -21.57 25.52
N HIS A 347 -5.79 -22.04 24.91
CA HIS A 347 -5.72 -22.95 23.77
C HIS A 347 -6.16 -22.43 22.38
N MET A 348 -5.46 -21.43 21.85
CA MET A 348 -5.29 -21.28 20.39
C MET A 348 -4.43 -22.40 19.74
N SER A 349 -4.37 -23.60 20.33
CA SER A 349 -3.66 -24.76 19.75
C SER A 349 -4.57 -25.67 18.92
N GLU A 350 -5.90 -25.54 18.98
CA GLU A 350 -6.80 -26.54 18.38
C GLU A 350 -7.14 -26.30 16.90
N ALA A 351 -6.63 -25.24 16.27
CA ALA A 351 -6.70 -25.08 14.81
C ALA A 351 -5.55 -25.80 14.07
N GLU A 352 -4.59 -26.37 14.80
CA GLU A 352 -3.51 -27.19 14.26
C GLU A 352 -3.64 -28.61 14.83
N GLU A 353 -3.98 -29.58 13.97
CA GLU A 353 -3.91 -31.03 14.21
C GLU A 353 -4.93 -31.67 15.17
N LYS A 354 -6.17 -31.86 14.70
CA LYS A 354 -6.83 -33.17 14.88
C LYS A 354 -7.14 -33.76 13.51
N LYS A 355 -6.50 -34.90 13.20
CA LYS A 355 -7.09 -35.86 12.26
C LYS A 355 -8.48 -36.17 12.79
N VAL A 356 -9.48 -36.08 11.91
CA VAL A 356 -10.79 -36.68 12.16
C VAL A 356 -10.55 -38.18 12.21
N GLU A 357 -10.39 -38.73 13.41
CA GLU A 357 -10.62 -40.14 13.67
C GLU A 357 -12.00 -40.28 14.30
N ASP A 358 -12.75 -41.20 13.69
CA ASP A 358 -14.14 -41.60 13.87
C ASP A 358 -14.76 -41.41 15.27
N VAL A 359 -15.92 -40.72 15.31
CA VAL A 359 -17.11 -41.13 16.08
C VAL A 359 -18.36 -40.76 15.27
#